data_AF-A0A383RHN9-F1
#
_entry.id   AF-A0A383RHN9-F1
#
_cell.length_a   1.000
_cell.length_b   1.000
_cell.length_c   1.000
_cell.angle_alpha   90.00
_cell.angle_beta   90.00
_cell.angle_gamma   90.00
#
_symmetry.space_group_name_H-M   'P 1'
#
loop_
_entity.id
_entity.type
_entity.pdbx_description
1 polymer ?
#
loop_
_entity_poly.entity_id
_entity_poly.type
_entity_poly.pdbx_seq_one_letter_code
_entity_poly.pdbx_strand_id
1 'polypeptide(L)'
;MIRAVLFDFDGTLADTLPLTLHVFQDIFKRYDNRMVSKEQIIAMFGPTEEGILTANMKYRGLLPSAIEEYFELYRNWHPSLVHASPAIIQMLQHLKGHGISIGIITGKGRRAYEISSEALGLTKYVDIAITGDEVTQPKPDPEGIHAALDALHIRADEAIWIGDSNADIQAGQTANVHTIGAKWFDTVQSATFETAPHDIYSKPAELIELIEQSIENPALDWRQLHWAKRIQALAQIGLTYTENAYDRERYEELRNISVDMIANCAEADKEQIRLSFASDTGYATPKVDVRGVIFRDGELLLVKEKADGAWSLPGGWADIGFSPSEVVVKEIQEESGFQARAIRLLAVLDKRFHQHPPEPFHVYKLFILCDIIGGEAASGTETSEVGFFSEHALPTLSAERNTEAQLRLMFQLYRHPDQSVILD
;
A
#
# COMPACT_ATOMS: atom_id res chain seq x y z
N MET A 1 -16.90 -10.11 -0.26
CA MET A 1 -16.60 -10.09 1.19
C MET A 1 -15.27 -10.80 1.41
N ILE A 2 -14.39 -10.23 2.22
CA ILE A 2 -13.08 -10.83 2.54
C ILE A 2 -13.32 -11.97 3.53
N ARG A 3 -12.77 -13.14 3.23
CA ARG A 3 -12.93 -14.37 4.03
C ARG A 3 -11.61 -14.88 4.60
N ALA A 4 -10.48 -14.48 4.03
CA ALA A 4 -9.16 -14.74 4.61
C ALA A 4 -8.23 -13.55 4.50
N VAL A 5 -7.31 -13.46 5.45
CA VAL A 5 -6.08 -12.70 5.31
C VAL A 5 -4.90 -13.64 5.51
N LEU A 6 -4.01 -13.64 4.52
CA LEU A 6 -2.80 -14.42 4.46
C LEU A 6 -1.62 -13.47 4.71
N PHE A 7 -0.67 -13.89 5.55
CA PHE A 7 0.46 -13.06 5.96
C PHE A 7 1.79 -13.75 5.74
N ASP A 8 2.81 -12.99 5.34
CA ASP A 8 4.18 -13.34 5.72
C ASP A 8 4.36 -13.23 7.24
N PHE A 9 5.40 -13.86 7.77
CA PHE A 9 5.71 -13.82 9.19
C PHE A 9 6.78 -12.76 9.55
N ASP A 10 7.94 -12.79 8.89
CA ASP A 10 9.14 -12.07 9.33
C ASP A 10 9.26 -10.71 8.68
N GLY A 11 9.08 -9.64 9.46
CA GLY A 11 8.95 -8.27 8.93
C GLY A 11 7.49 -7.89 8.66
N THR A 12 6.55 -8.80 8.89
CA THR A 12 5.10 -8.58 8.72
C THR A 12 4.32 -8.79 10.02
N LEU A 13 4.45 -9.94 10.69
CA LEU A 13 3.81 -10.19 12.00
C LEU A 13 4.80 -10.16 13.17
N ALA A 14 6.09 -10.39 12.90
CA ALA A 14 7.14 -10.43 13.90
C ALA A 14 8.46 -9.88 13.37
N ASP A 15 9.15 -9.07 14.18
CA ASP A 15 10.53 -8.63 13.91
C ASP A 15 11.53 -9.65 14.46
N THR A 16 11.74 -10.77 13.74
CA THR A 16 12.65 -11.84 14.18
C THR A 16 14.06 -11.71 13.63
N LEU A 17 14.31 -10.75 12.73
CA LEU A 17 15.61 -10.59 12.07
C LEU A 17 16.77 -10.43 13.09
N PRO A 18 16.65 -9.62 14.16
CA PRO A 18 17.71 -9.49 15.16
C PRO A 18 18.06 -10.83 15.84
N LEU A 19 17.04 -11.65 16.15
CA LEU A 19 17.21 -12.97 16.75
C LEU A 19 17.90 -13.93 15.79
N THR A 20 17.41 -14.02 14.55
CA THR A 20 17.97 -14.89 13.51
C THR A 20 19.46 -14.59 13.28
N LEU A 21 19.82 -13.32 13.15
CA LEU A 21 21.21 -12.89 12.99
C LEU A 21 22.07 -13.28 14.20
N HIS A 22 21.57 -13.03 15.41
CA HIS A 22 22.30 -13.34 16.64
C HIS A 22 22.64 -14.84 16.74
N VAL A 23 21.67 -15.71 16.49
CA VAL A 23 21.84 -17.15 16.63
C VAL A 23 22.76 -17.72 15.55
N PHE A 24 22.62 -17.27 14.29
CA PHE A 24 23.53 -17.70 13.22
C PHE A 24 24.99 -17.31 13.50
N GLN A 25 25.23 -16.09 13.99
CA GLN A 25 26.58 -15.67 14.36
C GLN A 25 27.18 -16.57 15.43
N ASP A 26 26.39 -16.95 16.44
CA ASP A 26 26.85 -17.83 17.50
C ASP A 26 27.14 -19.25 16.98
N ILE A 27 26.24 -19.81 16.17
CA ILE A 27 26.43 -21.15 15.59
C ILE A 27 27.65 -21.23 14.67
N PHE A 28 27.83 -20.28 13.74
CA PHE A 28 29.02 -20.28 12.87
C PHE A 28 30.32 -20.06 13.66
N LYS A 29 30.28 -19.28 14.74
CA LYS A 29 31.43 -19.10 15.62
C LYS A 29 31.76 -20.38 16.39
N ARG A 30 30.77 -21.06 16.97
CA ARG A 30 30.98 -22.27 17.78
C ARG A 30 31.41 -23.47 16.93
N TYR A 31 30.74 -23.68 15.81
CA TYR A 31 30.89 -24.91 15.03
C TYR A 31 31.92 -24.81 13.91
N ASP A 32 32.08 -23.62 13.30
CA ASP A 32 33.02 -23.40 12.19
C ASP A 32 34.22 -22.51 12.58
N ASN A 33 34.26 -21.97 13.80
CA ASN A 33 35.20 -20.92 14.22
C ASN A 33 35.21 -19.73 13.24
N ARG A 34 34.04 -19.44 12.65
CA ARG A 34 33.85 -18.43 11.61
C ARG A 34 33.08 -17.24 12.17
N MET A 35 33.73 -16.08 12.20
CA MET A 35 33.05 -14.81 12.47
C MET A 35 32.35 -14.35 11.19
N VAL A 36 31.03 -14.33 11.19
CA VAL A 36 30.21 -13.84 10.08
C VAL A 36 29.56 -12.51 10.44
N SER A 37 29.61 -11.56 9.51
CA SER A 37 28.90 -10.29 9.60
C SER A 37 27.39 -10.47 9.40
N LYS A 38 26.60 -9.45 9.76
CA LYS A 38 25.15 -9.47 9.56
C LYS A 38 24.83 -9.53 8.06
N GLU A 39 25.55 -8.75 7.27
CA GLU A 39 25.41 -8.66 5.81
C GLU A 39 25.68 -10.01 5.15
N GLN A 40 26.69 -10.75 5.64
CA GLN A 40 26.97 -12.10 5.16
C GLN A 40 25.85 -13.09 5.50
N ILE A 41 25.21 -12.99 6.67
CA ILE A 41 24.08 -13.87 7.01
C ILE A 41 22.85 -13.50 6.18
N ILE A 42 22.54 -12.21 6.01
CA ILE A 42 21.42 -11.74 5.19
C ILE A 42 21.58 -12.25 3.75
N ALA A 43 22.80 -12.23 3.20
CA ALA A 43 23.08 -12.78 1.88
C ALA A 43 22.88 -14.31 1.76
N MET A 44 22.73 -15.03 2.87
CA MET A 44 22.40 -16.46 2.90
C MET A 44 20.89 -16.73 2.93
N PHE A 45 20.05 -15.70 3.13
CA PHE A 45 18.60 -15.88 3.21
C PHE A 45 17.96 -16.35 1.91
N GLY A 46 16.78 -16.95 2.05
CA GLY A 46 16.06 -17.64 0.98
C GLY A 46 15.68 -19.06 1.42
N PRO A 47 16.65 -19.91 1.80
CA PRO A 47 16.39 -21.20 2.42
C PRO A 47 15.92 -21.05 3.88
N THR A 48 15.36 -22.14 4.43
CA THR A 48 15.04 -22.28 5.85
C THR A 48 16.31 -22.23 6.72
N GLU A 49 16.16 -22.10 8.04
CA GLU A 49 17.29 -22.04 8.96
C GLU A 49 18.19 -23.28 8.85
N GLU A 50 17.59 -24.47 8.77
CA GLU A 50 18.30 -25.73 8.50
C GLU A 50 18.94 -25.73 7.11
N GLY A 51 18.26 -25.19 6.10
CA GLY A 51 18.78 -25.03 4.75
C GLY A 51 20.03 -24.14 4.72
N ILE A 52 20.04 -23.03 5.47
CA ILE A 52 21.18 -22.12 5.60
C ILE A 52 22.36 -22.82 6.24
N LEU A 53 22.16 -23.51 7.39
CA LEU A 53 23.22 -24.26 8.04
C LEU A 53 23.75 -25.37 7.13
N THR A 54 22.84 -26.10 6.47
CA THR A 54 23.18 -27.16 5.53
C THR A 54 23.93 -26.62 4.32
N ALA A 55 23.64 -25.43 3.81
CA ALA A 55 24.37 -24.89 2.67
C ALA A 55 25.75 -24.34 3.08
N ASN A 56 25.84 -23.69 4.24
CA ASN A 56 26.94 -22.78 4.56
C ASN A 56 27.94 -23.28 5.62
N MET A 57 27.63 -24.37 6.33
CA MET A 57 28.55 -24.95 7.31
C MET A 57 29.70 -25.74 6.65
N LYS A 58 30.91 -25.57 7.20
CA LYS A 58 32.12 -26.25 6.73
C LYS A 58 32.21 -27.68 7.26
N TYR A 59 32.01 -27.87 8.57
CA TYR A 59 32.20 -29.18 9.20
C TYR A 59 30.91 -30.01 9.23
N ARG A 60 30.61 -30.68 8.11
CA ARG A 60 29.37 -31.44 7.90
C ARG A 60 29.08 -32.52 8.95
N GLY A 61 30.10 -33.11 9.56
CA GLY A 61 29.92 -34.10 10.63
C GLY A 61 29.30 -33.54 11.91
N LEU A 62 29.34 -32.22 12.11
CA LEU A 62 28.76 -31.54 13.28
C LEU A 62 27.40 -30.88 12.98
N LEU A 63 26.94 -30.93 11.72
CA LEU A 63 25.71 -30.27 11.27
C LEU A 63 24.47 -30.65 12.10
N PRO A 64 24.22 -31.95 12.42
CA PRO A 64 23.06 -32.30 13.24
C PRO A 64 23.07 -31.63 14.62
N SER A 65 24.21 -31.58 15.29
CA SER A 65 24.34 -30.91 16.59
C SER A 65 24.19 -29.40 16.49
N ALA A 66 24.72 -28.79 15.42
CA ALA A 66 24.60 -27.37 15.18
C ALA A 66 23.15 -26.94 14.91
N ILE A 67 22.38 -27.75 14.18
CA ILE A 67 20.95 -27.52 13.95
C ILE A 67 20.17 -27.57 15.28
N GLU A 68 20.40 -28.61 16.09
CA GLU A 68 19.72 -28.71 17.38
C GLU A 68 20.06 -27.53 18.31
N GLU A 69 21.34 -27.19 18.43
CA GLU A 69 21.77 -26.07 19.26
C GLU A 69 21.28 -24.72 18.70
N TYR A 70 21.16 -24.57 17.37
CA TYR A 70 20.58 -23.38 16.76
C TYR A 70 19.17 -23.14 17.31
N PHE A 71 18.31 -24.15 17.29
CA PHE A 71 16.93 -23.99 17.74
C PHE A 71 16.80 -23.86 19.26
N GLU A 72 17.70 -24.47 20.03
CA GLU A 72 17.78 -24.23 21.48
C GLU A 72 18.14 -22.77 21.79
N LEU A 73 19.18 -22.25 21.15
CA LEU A 73 19.59 -20.85 21.29
C LEU A 73 18.50 -19.90 20.79
N TYR A 74 17.87 -20.21 19.65
CA TYR A 74 16.76 -19.44 19.09
C TYR A 74 15.61 -19.34 20.10
N ARG A 75 15.19 -20.47 20.69
CA ARG A 75 14.16 -20.48 21.74
C ARG A 75 14.57 -19.70 22.99
N ASN A 76 15.81 -19.85 23.45
CA ASN A 76 16.30 -19.22 24.68
C ASN A 76 16.43 -17.70 24.56
N TRP A 77 16.88 -17.22 23.40
CA TRP A 77 17.05 -15.79 23.14
C TRP A 77 15.77 -15.09 22.70
N HIS A 78 14.77 -15.82 22.20
CA HIS A 78 13.54 -15.25 21.68
C HIS A 78 12.86 -14.25 22.66
N PRO A 79 12.63 -14.56 23.94
CA PRO A 79 11.94 -13.64 24.86
C PRO A 79 12.71 -12.33 25.12
N SER A 80 14.02 -12.31 24.85
CA SER A 80 14.90 -11.15 25.08
C SER A 80 15.07 -10.28 23.84
N LEU A 81 14.83 -10.81 22.64
CA LEU A 81 15.13 -10.15 21.37
C LEU A 81 13.90 -9.89 20.49
N VAL A 82 12.79 -10.59 20.74
CA VAL A 82 11.56 -10.46 19.95
C VAL A 82 10.39 -10.26 20.90
N HIS A 83 9.59 -9.22 20.65
CA HIS A 83 8.46 -8.86 21.49
C HIS A 83 7.18 -8.83 20.68
N ALA A 84 6.08 -9.27 21.30
CA ALA A 84 4.77 -9.22 20.67
C ALA A 84 4.33 -7.77 20.49
N SER A 85 3.85 -7.44 19.30
CA SER A 85 3.27 -6.12 19.00
C SER A 85 1.79 -6.10 19.41
N PRO A 86 1.38 -5.21 20.35
CA PRO A 86 -0.03 -5.08 20.72
C PRO A 86 -0.93 -4.74 19.52
N ALA A 87 -0.43 -3.96 18.55
CA ALA A 87 -1.17 -3.60 17.35
C ALA A 87 -1.41 -4.81 16.43
N ILE A 88 -0.42 -5.70 16.29
CA ILE A 88 -0.59 -6.95 15.54
C ILE A 88 -1.58 -7.88 16.25
N ILE A 89 -1.49 -8.03 17.57
CA ILE A 89 -2.46 -8.84 18.34
C ILE A 89 -3.88 -8.29 18.16
N GLN A 90 -4.06 -6.97 18.25
CA GLN A 90 -5.35 -6.32 18.05
C GLN A 90 -5.90 -6.56 16.64
N MET A 91 -5.06 -6.44 15.61
CA MET A 91 -5.42 -6.74 14.22
C MET A 91 -5.89 -8.20 14.07
N LEU A 92 -5.11 -9.16 14.55
CA LEU A 92 -5.47 -10.59 14.46
C LEU A 92 -6.74 -10.91 15.24
N GLN A 93 -6.93 -10.33 16.43
CA GLN A 93 -8.18 -10.43 17.20
C GLN A 93 -9.38 -9.89 16.42
N HIS A 94 -9.21 -8.74 15.77
CA HIS A 94 -10.26 -8.11 14.99
C HIS A 94 -10.68 -8.98 13.80
N LEU A 95 -9.71 -9.55 13.07
CA LEU A 95 -9.98 -10.47 11.96
C LEU A 95 -10.75 -11.71 12.44
N LYS A 96 -10.31 -12.35 13.54
CA LYS A 96 -11.02 -13.51 14.11
C LYS A 96 -12.40 -13.14 14.63
N GLY A 97 -12.57 -11.96 15.21
CA GLY A 97 -13.86 -11.44 15.67
C GLY A 97 -14.91 -11.36 14.55
N HIS A 98 -14.47 -11.16 13.31
CA HIS A 98 -15.31 -11.11 12.12
C HIS A 98 -15.39 -12.43 11.35
N GLY A 99 -14.85 -13.53 11.92
CA GLY A 99 -14.88 -14.84 11.27
C GLY A 99 -13.97 -14.98 10.06
N ILE A 100 -12.98 -14.08 9.91
CA ILE A 100 -11.99 -14.13 8.83
C ILE A 100 -10.91 -15.15 9.19
N SER A 101 -10.61 -16.04 8.25
CA SER A 101 -9.53 -17.02 8.39
C SER A 101 -8.15 -16.37 8.28
N ILE A 102 -7.19 -16.84 9.07
CA ILE A 102 -5.83 -16.31 9.09
C ILE A 102 -4.86 -17.41 8.65
N GLY A 103 -4.13 -17.16 7.57
CA GLY A 103 -3.08 -18.03 7.07
C GLY A 103 -1.70 -17.38 7.17
N ILE A 104 -0.68 -18.18 7.47
CA ILE A 104 0.73 -17.76 7.45
C ILE A 104 1.45 -18.46 6.30
N ILE A 105 2.22 -17.72 5.51
CA ILE A 105 3.11 -18.26 4.47
C ILE A 105 4.49 -17.63 4.64
N THR A 106 5.44 -18.42 5.13
CA THR A 106 6.76 -17.93 5.53
C THR A 106 7.90 -18.74 4.92
N GLY A 107 9.05 -18.10 4.69
CA GLY A 107 10.28 -18.78 4.28
C GLY A 107 10.99 -19.52 5.43
N LYS A 108 10.58 -19.30 6.69
CA LYS A 108 11.11 -20.02 7.85
C LYS A 108 10.78 -21.51 7.79
N GLY A 109 11.61 -22.34 8.42
CA GLY A 109 11.24 -23.73 8.69
C GLY A 109 10.18 -23.85 9.78
N ARG A 110 9.42 -24.96 9.79
CA ARG A 110 8.32 -25.24 10.73
C ARG A 110 8.72 -24.99 12.18
N ARG A 111 9.87 -25.52 12.59
CA ARG A 111 10.38 -25.42 13.97
C ARG A 111 10.66 -23.99 14.41
N ALA A 112 11.21 -23.15 13.53
CA ALA A 112 11.50 -21.74 13.84
C ALA A 112 10.22 -20.92 13.95
N TYR A 113 9.28 -21.17 13.03
CA TYR A 113 7.96 -20.57 13.04
C TYR A 113 7.20 -20.91 14.33
N GLU A 114 7.12 -22.18 14.71
CA GLU A 114 6.41 -22.62 15.92
C GLU A 114 6.97 -21.97 17.19
N ILE A 115 8.30 -21.98 17.36
CA ILE A 115 8.95 -21.31 18.51
C ILE A 115 8.55 -19.84 18.59
N SER A 116 8.56 -19.14 17.45
CA SER A 116 8.27 -17.72 17.42
C SER A 116 6.78 -17.44 17.64
N SER A 117 5.91 -18.19 16.96
CA SER A 117 4.45 -18.06 17.05
C SER A 117 3.95 -18.34 18.46
N GLU A 118 4.47 -19.36 19.13
CA GLU A 118 4.15 -19.68 20.53
C GLU A 118 4.62 -18.59 21.49
N ALA A 119 5.88 -18.17 21.38
CA ALA A 119 6.46 -17.16 22.26
C ALA A 119 5.76 -15.79 22.16
N LEU A 120 5.23 -15.47 20.97
CA LEU A 120 4.48 -14.24 20.70
C LEU A 120 2.96 -14.39 20.97
N GLY A 121 2.50 -15.60 21.28
CA GLY A 121 1.08 -15.89 21.54
C GLY A 121 0.19 -15.79 20.30
N LEU A 122 0.76 -15.99 19.11
CA LEU A 122 0.08 -15.85 17.82
C LEU A 122 -0.64 -17.15 17.41
N THR A 123 -0.17 -18.32 17.87
CA THR A 123 -0.68 -19.65 17.49
C THR A 123 -2.20 -19.77 17.57
N LYS A 124 -2.83 -19.16 18.57
CA LYS A 124 -4.28 -19.24 18.81
C LYS A 124 -5.14 -18.50 17.76
N TYR A 125 -4.53 -17.66 16.92
CA TYR A 125 -5.24 -16.92 15.88
C TYR A 125 -5.09 -17.56 14.50
N VAL A 126 -4.05 -18.38 14.31
CA VAL A 126 -3.66 -18.91 12.99
C VAL A 126 -4.47 -20.17 12.68
N ASP A 127 -5.18 -20.16 11.55
CA ASP A 127 -5.94 -21.32 11.07
C ASP A 127 -5.07 -22.26 10.23
N ILE A 128 -4.07 -21.73 9.52
CA ILE A 128 -3.10 -22.51 8.75
C ILE A 128 -1.74 -21.82 8.68
N ALA A 129 -0.66 -22.60 8.66
CA ALA A 129 0.69 -22.10 8.40
C ALA A 129 1.41 -23.00 7.39
N ILE A 130 1.81 -22.43 6.25
CA ILE A 130 2.68 -23.05 5.25
C ILE A 130 4.09 -22.52 5.46
N THR A 131 5.03 -23.39 5.79
CA THR A 131 6.43 -23.02 6.07
C THR A 131 7.37 -23.37 4.91
N GLY A 132 8.57 -22.78 4.91
CA GLY A 132 9.52 -22.87 3.81
C GLY A 132 10.06 -24.28 3.56
N ASP A 133 9.90 -25.19 4.53
CA ASP A 133 10.20 -26.62 4.44
C ASP A 133 9.03 -27.47 3.90
N GLU A 134 7.89 -26.87 3.60
CA GLU A 134 6.69 -27.56 3.07
C GLU A 134 6.40 -27.22 1.60
N VAL A 135 7.15 -26.29 1.02
CA VAL A 135 7.02 -25.88 -0.38
C VAL A 135 8.22 -26.32 -1.21
N THR A 136 7.98 -26.63 -2.47
CA THR A 136 9.05 -26.95 -3.43
C THR A 136 9.65 -25.68 -4.02
N GLN A 137 8.80 -24.69 -4.32
CA GLN A 137 9.16 -23.38 -4.83
C GLN A 137 8.81 -22.31 -3.78
N PRO A 138 9.82 -21.71 -3.11
CA PRO A 138 9.56 -20.63 -2.17
C PRO A 138 9.19 -19.33 -2.90
N LYS A 139 8.68 -18.35 -2.14
CA LYS A 139 8.45 -16.97 -2.62
C LYS A 139 9.70 -16.47 -3.35
N PRO A 140 9.58 -15.86 -4.54
CA PRO A 140 8.39 -15.23 -5.13
C PRO A 140 7.38 -16.16 -5.83
N ASP A 141 7.59 -17.47 -5.85
CA ASP A 141 6.60 -18.39 -6.40
C ASP A 141 5.32 -18.41 -5.53
N PRO A 142 4.11 -18.46 -6.12
CA PRO A 142 2.85 -18.45 -5.39
C PRO A 142 2.45 -19.79 -4.76
N GLU A 143 3.26 -20.86 -4.86
CA GLU A 143 2.96 -22.22 -4.35
C GLU A 143 2.37 -22.20 -2.93
N GLY A 144 3.03 -21.51 -1.99
CA GLY A 144 2.57 -21.44 -0.60
C GLY A 144 1.24 -20.71 -0.43
N ILE A 145 0.98 -19.67 -1.22
CA ILE A 145 -0.30 -18.93 -1.20
C ILE A 145 -1.42 -19.83 -1.74
N HIS A 146 -1.19 -20.54 -2.84
CA HIS A 146 -2.17 -21.48 -3.40
C HIS A 146 -2.46 -22.62 -2.43
N ALA A 147 -1.44 -23.20 -1.80
CA ALA A 147 -1.62 -24.24 -0.79
C ALA A 147 -2.48 -23.76 0.40
N ALA A 148 -2.25 -22.53 0.88
CA ALA A 148 -3.05 -21.95 1.96
C ALA A 148 -4.51 -21.70 1.54
N LEU A 149 -4.74 -21.17 0.33
CA LEU A 149 -6.09 -20.94 -0.22
C LEU A 149 -6.87 -22.25 -0.37
N ASP A 150 -6.24 -23.29 -0.91
CA ASP A 150 -6.84 -24.60 -1.13
C ASP A 150 -7.25 -25.25 0.19
N ALA A 151 -6.37 -25.21 1.19
CA ALA A 151 -6.61 -25.79 2.50
C ALA A 151 -7.67 -25.03 3.32
N LEU A 152 -7.79 -23.72 3.12
CA LEU A 152 -8.87 -22.91 3.72
C LEU A 152 -10.19 -23.00 2.93
N HIS A 153 -10.16 -23.59 1.73
CA HIS A 153 -11.29 -23.60 0.78
C HIS A 153 -11.79 -22.19 0.44
N ILE A 154 -10.85 -21.28 0.16
CA ILE A 154 -11.11 -19.86 -0.13
C ILE A 154 -10.57 -19.52 -1.51
N ARG A 155 -11.33 -18.73 -2.27
CA ARG A 155 -10.89 -18.25 -3.59
C ARG A 155 -9.90 -17.10 -3.45
N ALA A 156 -9.02 -16.92 -4.44
CA ALA A 156 -8.07 -15.81 -4.46
C ALA A 156 -8.76 -14.42 -4.36
N ASP A 157 -9.94 -14.28 -4.96
CA ASP A 157 -10.78 -13.07 -4.88
C ASP A 157 -11.62 -12.98 -3.59
N GLU A 158 -11.38 -13.82 -2.60
CA GLU A 158 -11.93 -13.73 -1.25
C GLU A 158 -10.83 -13.53 -0.19
N ALA A 159 -9.56 -13.44 -0.62
CA ALA A 159 -8.40 -13.33 0.26
C ALA A 159 -7.61 -12.03 0.03
N ILE A 160 -6.89 -11.63 1.07
CA ILE A 160 -5.84 -10.61 1.03
C ILE A 160 -4.51 -11.28 1.37
N TRP A 161 -3.44 -10.90 0.68
CA TRP A 161 -2.06 -11.28 0.98
C TRP A 161 -1.28 -10.06 1.48
N ILE A 162 -0.51 -10.22 2.55
CA ILE A 162 0.28 -9.15 3.15
C ILE A 162 1.71 -9.63 3.39
N GLY A 163 2.70 -8.85 2.91
CA GLY A 163 4.11 -9.11 3.18
C GLY A 163 4.98 -7.85 3.01
N ASP A 164 6.23 -7.90 3.48
CA ASP A 164 7.15 -6.75 3.53
C ASP A 164 8.31 -6.81 2.52
N SER A 165 8.39 -7.87 1.70
CA SER A 165 9.45 -8.05 0.71
C SER A 165 8.97 -7.99 -0.75
N ASN A 166 9.88 -7.71 -1.67
CA ASN A 166 9.63 -7.86 -3.12
C ASN A 166 9.15 -9.27 -3.50
N ALA A 167 9.68 -10.30 -2.82
CA ALA A 167 9.27 -11.68 -3.05
C ALA A 167 7.80 -11.90 -2.65
N ASP A 168 7.35 -11.26 -1.56
CA ASP A 168 5.95 -11.31 -1.14
C ASP A 168 5.05 -10.63 -2.16
N ILE A 169 5.42 -9.43 -2.63
CA ILE A 169 4.58 -8.70 -3.57
C ILE A 169 4.42 -9.48 -4.88
N GLN A 170 5.51 -10.02 -5.39
CA GLN A 170 5.49 -10.83 -6.60
C GLN A 170 4.68 -12.12 -6.42
N ALA A 171 4.80 -12.80 -5.27
CA ALA A 171 4.05 -14.02 -4.99
C ALA A 171 2.54 -13.75 -4.97
N GLY A 172 2.10 -12.70 -4.26
CA GLY A 172 0.69 -12.35 -4.17
C GLY A 172 0.07 -11.93 -5.50
N GLN A 173 0.80 -11.16 -6.30
CA GLN A 173 0.36 -10.77 -7.64
C GLN A 173 0.27 -11.97 -8.59
N THR A 174 1.25 -12.87 -8.56
CA THR A 174 1.24 -14.08 -9.38
C THR A 174 0.10 -15.02 -8.96
N ALA A 175 -0.24 -15.06 -7.66
CA ALA A 175 -1.37 -15.80 -7.13
C ALA A 175 -2.75 -15.16 -7.46
N ASN A 176 -2.78 -13.97 -8.08
CA ASN A 176 -3.97 -13.15 -8.31
C ASN A 176 -4.75 -12.84 -7.01
N VAL A 177 -4.03 -12.63 -5.92
CA VAL A 177 -4.59 -12.23 -4.62
C VAL A 177 -4.38 -10.73 -4.43
N HIS A 178 -5.35 -10.04 -3.82
CA HIS A 178 -5.14 -8.63 -3.45
C HIS A 178 -3.95 -8.52 -2.50
N THR A 179 -2.93 -7.78 -2.90
CA THR A 179 -1.61 -7.84 -2.29
C THR A 179 -1.26 -6.50 -1.66
N ILE A 180 -0.98 -6.49 -0.36
CA ILE A 180 -0.67 -5.31 0.42
C ILE A 180 0.78 -5.38 0.89
N GLY A 181 1.54 -4.32 0.68
CA GLY A 181 2.90 -4.18 1.21
C GLY A 181 2.89 -3.67 2.64
N ALA A 182 3.50 -4.40 3.58
CA ALA A 182 3.64 -3.98 4.96
C ALA A 182 4.87 -3.08 5.17
N LYS A 183 4.69 -1.94 5.83
CA LYS A 183 5.73 -0.96 6.20
C LYS A 183 5.54 -0.43 7.63
N TRP A 184 5.09 -1.29 8.56
CA TRP A 184 4.85 -0.92 9.95
C TRP A 184 5.94 -1.37 10.94
N PHE A 185 6.97 -2.06 10.47
CA PHE A 185 8.19 -2.32 11.23
C PHE A 185 9.34 -1.48 10.68
N ASP A 186 10.28 -1.09 11.54
CA ASP A 186 11.51 -0.39 11.14
C ASP A 186 12.45 -1.29 10.31
N THR A 187 12.37 -2.60 10.57
CA THR A 187 13.07 -3.67 9.87
C THR A 187 12.15 -4.31 8.83
N VAL A 188 12.21 -3.82 7.59
CA VAL A 188 11.59 -4.46 6.42
C VAL A 188 12.66 -5.09 5.54
N GLN A 189 12.34 -6.21 4.90
CA GLN A 189 13.25 -6.87 3.97
C GLN A 189 13.46 -6.07 2.69
N SER A 190 12.43 -5.34 2.23
CA SER A 190 12.52 -4.46 1.05
C SER A 190 12.09 -3.04 1.40
N ALA A 191 13.05 -2.10 1.37
CA ALA A 191 12.76 -0.68 1.62
C ALA A 191 11.84 -0.06 0.55
N THR A 192 11.94 -0.54 -0.68
CA THR A 192 11.14 -0.16 -1.85
C THR A 192 10.62 -1.41 -2.53
N PHE A 193 9.38 -1.37 -3.00
CA PHE A 193 8.82 -2.45 -3.81
C PHE A 193 9.15 -2.22 -5.29
N GLU A 194 9.80 -3.19 -5.94
CA GLU A 194 10.14 -3.12 -7.36
C GLU A 194 8.88 -3.15 -8.24
N THR A 195 7.89 -3.94 -7.82
CA THR A 195 6.55 -3.94 -8.39
C THR A 195 5.60 -3.34 -7.37
N ALA A 196 4.79 -2.36 -7.78
CA ALA A 196 3.84 -1.71 -6.87
C ALA A 196 2.82 -2.74 -6.37
N PRO A 197 2.69 -2.97 -5.03
CA PRO A 197 1.58 -3.74 -4.49
C PRO A 197 0.27 -3.00 -4.73
N HIS A 198 -0.84 -3.67 -4.44
CA HIS A 198 -2.13 -3.03 -4.66
C HIS A 198 -2.38 -1.86 -3.71
N ASP A 199 -1.90 -1.99 -2.47
CA ASP A 199 -1.87 -0.99 -1.40
C ASP A 199 -0.57 -1.15 -0.58
N ILE A 200 -0.19 -0.09 0.16
CA ILE A 200 0.92 -0.11 1.11
C ILE A 200 0.41 0.41 2.45
N TYR A 201 0.58 -0.38 3.51
CA TYR A 201 0.16 0.00 4.86
C TYR A 201 1.35 0.22 5.77
N SER A 202 1.32 1.38 6.43
CA SER A 202 2.31 1.81 7.42
C SER A 202 1.94 1.44 8.85
N LYS A 203 0.69 0.99 9.08
CA LYS A 203 0.16 0.58 10.38
C LYS A 203 -0.81 -0.60 10.26
N PRO A 204 -0.82 -1.56 11.21
CA PRO A 204 -1.81 -2.65 11.23
C PRO A 204 -3.27 -2.18 11.31
N ALA A 205 -3.52 -0.98 11.85
CA ALA A 205 -4.85 -0.39 11.95
C ALA A 205 -5.49 -0.12 10.57
N GLU A 206 -4.69 0.15 9.53
CA GLU A 206 -5.20 0.39 8.17
C GLU A 206 -5.89 -0.86 7.60
N LEU A 207 -5.43 -2.06 7.97
CA LEU A 207 -6.13 -3.30 7.62
C LEU A 207 -7.46 -3.42 8.35
N ILE A 208 -7.52 -3.03 9.63
CA ILE A 208 -8.77 -3.06 10.40
C ILE A 208 -9.80 -2.14 9.73
N GLU A 209 -9.41 -0.91 9.40
CA GLU A 209 -10.26 0.06 8.70
C GLU A 209 -10.75 -0.47 7.35
N LEU A 210 -9.89 -1.13 6.57
CA LEU A 210 -10.30 -1.79 5.31
C LEU A 210 -11.37 -2.85 5.55
N ILE A 211 -11.19 -3.71 6.56
CA ILE A 211 -12.15 -4.77 6.88
C ILE A 211 -13.48 -4.16 7.32
N GLU A 212 -13.48 -3.16 8.20
CA GLU A 212 -14.68 -2.46 8.65
C GLU A 212 -15.44 -1.84 7.47
N GLN A 213 -14.75 -1.13 6.58
CA GLN A 213 -15.36 -0.57 5.37
C GLN A 213 -15.98 -1.64 4.47
N SER A 214 -15.31 -2.80 4.31
CA SER A 214 -15.80 -3.91 3.49
C SER A 214 -17.06 -4.58 4.07
N ILE A 215 -17.29 -4.43 5.38
CA ILE A 215 -18.43 -4.99 6.10
C ILE A 215 -19.58 -3.99 6.17
N GLU A 216 -19.29 -2.72 6.45
CA GLU A 216 -20.29 -1.65 6.55
C GLU A 216 -20.92 -1.32 5.18
N ASN A 217 -20.16 -1.49 4.10
CA ASN A 217 -20.65 -1.23 2.75
C ASN A 217 -20.38 -2.42 1.81
N PRO A 218 -21.18 -3.51 1.88
CA PRO A 218 -21.00 -4.67 1.04
C PRO A 218 -21.26 -4.40 -0.46
N ALA A 219 -21.86 -3.25 -0.81
CA ALA A 219 -22.07 -2.79 -2.19
C ALA A 219 -20.82 -2.09 -2.77
N LEU A 220 -19.97 -1.49 -1.94
CA LEU A 220 -18.66 -0.94 -2.35
C LEU A 220 -17.55 -1.99 -2.20
N ASP A 221 -17.59 -3.04 -3.03
CA ASP A 221 -16.37 -3.84 -3.23
C ASP A 221 -15.38 -2.95 -4.01
N TRP A 222 -14.38 -2.40 -3.33
CA TRP A 222 -13.35 -1.55 -3.92
C TRP A 222 -12.66 -2.22 -5.13
N ARG A 223 -12.69 -3.57 -5.21
CA ARG A 223 -12.25 -4.34 -6.38
C ARG A 223 -13.21 -4.22 -7.55
N GLN A 224 -14.51 -4.25 -7.31
CA GLN A 224 -15.49 -4.04 -8.38
C GLN A 224 -15.32 -2.64 -8.96
N LEU A 225 -15.09 -1.62 -8.12
CA LEU A 225 -14.78 -0.29 -8.59
C LEU A 225 -13.48 -0.26 -9.41
N HIS A 226 -12.41 -0.91 -8.92
CA HIS A 226 -11.14 -1.01 -9.66
C HIS A 226 -11.28 -1.74 -11.00
N TRP A 227 -11.94 -2.90 -11.02
CA TRP A 227 -12.18 -3.68 -12.23
C TRP A 227 -13.06 -2.93 -13.21
N ALA A 228 -14.11 -2.24 -12.74
CA ALA A 228 -14.95 -1.43 -13.59
C ALA A 228 -14.15 -0.31 -14.27
N LYS A 229 -13.30 0.42 -13.53
CA LYS A 229 -12.36 1.40 -14.09
C LYS A 229 -11.44 0.78 -15.15
N ARG A 230 -10.88 -0.40 -14.87
CA ARG A 230 -9.95 -1.07 -15.80
C ARG A 230 -10.66 -1.55 -17.07
N ILE A 231 -11.84 -2.15 -16.94
CA ILE A 231 -12.65 -2.61 -18.07
C ILE A 231 -13.07 -1.41 -18.93
N GLN A 232 -13.53 -0.33 -18.30
CA GLN A 232 -13.90 0.90 -19.01
C GLN A 232 -12.71 1.43 -19.83
N ALA A 233 -11.52 1.51 -19.22
CA ALA A 233 -10.34 2.04 -19.88
C ALA A 233 -9.94 1.17 -21.09
N LEU A 234 -9.90 -0.15 -20.91
CA LEU A 234 -9.59 -1.10 -22.00
C LEU A 234 -10.64 -1.04 -23.11
N ALA A 235 -11.93 -0.96 -22.77
CA ALA A 235 -13.01 -0.82 -23.73
C ALA A 235 -12.91 0.50 -24.51
N GLN A 236 -12.61 1.61 -23.84
CA GLN A 236 -12.43 2.92 -24.47
C GLN A 236 -11.22 2.94 -25.41
N ILE A 237 -10.09 2.36 -25.00
CA ILE A 237 -8.90 2.19 -25.86
C ILE A 237 -9.23 1.33 -27.08
N GLY A 238 -9.91 0.20 -26.87
CA GLY A 238 -10.37 -0.67 -27.96
C GLY A 238 -11.25 0.07 -28.97
N LEU A 239 -12.22 0.84 -28.50
CA LEU A 239 -13.13 1.64 -29.36
C LEU A 239 -12.43 2.75 -30.14
N THR A 240 -11.32 3.24 -29.61
CA THR A 240 -10.51 4.30 -30.23
C THR A 240 -9.73 3.78 -31.43
N TYR A 241 -9.15 2.59 -31.32
CA TYR A 241 -8.26 2.06 -32.37
C TYR A 241 -8.87 0.99 -33.26
N THR A 242 -9.98 0.38 -32.88
CA THR A 242 -10.58 -0.69 -33.68
C THR A 242 -11.22 -0.15 -34.97
N GLU A 243 -10.85 -0.78 -36.08
CA GLU A 243 -11.50 -0.62 -37.39
C GLU A 243 -12.50 -1.76 -37.66
N ASN A 244 -12.49 -2.83 -36.85
CA ASN A 244 -13.35 -4.00 -37.02
C ASN A 244 -14.71 -3.79 -36.32
N ALA A 245 -15.80 -3.93 -37.09
CA ALA A 245 -17.17 -3.75 -36.59
C ALA A 245 -17.55 -4.73 -35.47
N TYR A 246 -17.11 -5.99 -35.53
CA TYR A 246 -17.41 -6.99 -34.50
C TYR A 246 -16.67 -6.71 -33.20
N ASP A 247 -15.43 -6.23 -33.28
CA ASP A 247 -14.67 -5.87 -32.08
C ASP A 247 -15.19 -4.57 -31.48
N ARG A 248 -15.67 -3.64 -32.30
CA ARG A 248 -16.40 -2.45 -31.84
C ARG A 248 -17.63 -2.83 -31.00
N GLU A 249 -18.47 -3.73 -31.48
CA GLU A 249 -19.62 -4.23 -30.71
C GLU A 249 -19.18 -4.84 -29.36
N ARG A 250 -18.13 -5.67 -29.36
CA ARG A 250 -17.59 -6.25 -28.11
C ARG A 250 -17.09 -5.19 -27.13
N TYR A 251 -16.39 -4.17 -27.60
CA TYR A 251 -15.91 -3.11 -26.72
C TYR A 251 -17.05 -2.21 -26.22
N GLU A 252 -18.11 -1.99 -27.00
CA GLU A 252 -19.32 -1.32 -26.52
C GLU A 252 -20.01 -2.13 -25.42
N GLU A 253 -20.08 -3.45 -25.57
CA GLU A 253 -20.60 -4.36 -24.53
C GLU A 253 -19.76 -4.27 -23.24
N LEU A 254 -18.42 -4.36 -23.34
CA LEU A 254 -17.52 -4.20 -22.19
C LEU A 254 -17.69 -2.85 -21.49
N ARG A 255 -17.84 -1.76 -22.27
CA ARG A 255 -18.13 -0.42 -21.72
C ARG A 255 -19.44 -0.42 -20.94
N ASN A 256 -20.51 -0.99 -21.49
CA ASN A 256 -21.80 -1.05 -20.82
C ASN A 256 -21.73 -1.88 -19.53
N ILE A 257 -21.04 -3.02 -19.53
CA ILE A 257 -20.79 -3.84 -18.33
C ILE A 257 -20.08 -3.01 -17.25
N SER A 258 -19.04 -2.24 -17.62
CA SER A 258 -18.34 -1.40 -16.64
C SER A 258 -19.21 -0.31 -16.02
N VAL A 259 -20.13 0.28 -16.80
CA VAL A 259 -21.11 1.26 -16.30
C VAL A 259 -22.09 0.59 -15.34
N ASP A 260 -22.58 -0.60 -15.67
CA ASP A 260 -23.48 -1.38 -14.81
C ASP A 260 -22.81 -1.75 -13.48
N MET A 261 -21.52 -2.11 -13.52
CA MET A 261 -20.76 -2.39 -12.30
C MET A 261 -20.71 -1.17 -11.38
N ILE A 262 -20.38 0.02 -11.89
CA ILE A 262 -20.32 1.24 -11.07
C ILE A 262 -21.70 1.67 -10.60
N ALA A 263 -22.73 1.62 -11.46
CA ALA A 263 -24.09 1.99 -11.09
C ALA A 263 -24.61 1.13 -9.93
N ASN A 264 -24.32 -0.18 -9.96
CA ASN A 264 -24.66 -1.09 -8.87
C ASN A 264 -23.83 -0.81 -7.60
N CYS A 265 -22.52 -0.55 -7.73
CA CYS A 265 -21.68 -0.24 -6.57
C CYS A 265 -22.09 1.05 -5.86
N ALA A 266 -22.50 2.06 -6.63
CA ALA A 266 -22.83 3.40 -6.14
C ALA A 266 -24.32 3.60 -5.84
N GLU A 267 -25.16 2.57 -6.04
CA GLU A 267 -26.63 2.67 -6.02
C GLU A 267 -27.15 3.89 -6.82
N ALA A 268 -26.50 4.17 -7.96
CA ALA A 268 -26.69 5.38 -8.74
C ALA A 268 -27.42 5.11 -10.06
N ASP A 269 -28.02 6.16 -10.64
CA ASP A 269 -28.66 6.06 -11.94
C ASP A 269 -27.64 5.74 -13.04
N LYS A 270 -27.96 4.73 -13.85
CA LYS A 270 -27.07 4.23 -14.91
C LYS A 270 -26.72 5.29 -15.95
N GLU A 271 -27.67 6.14 -16.32
CA GLU A 271 -27.42 7.20 -17.31
C GLU A 271 -26.53 8.31 -16.73
N GLN A 272 -26.70 8.64 -15.44
CA GLN A 272 -25.78 9.54 -14.76
C GLN A 272 -24.35 9.00 -14.76
N ILE A 273 -24.15 7.73 -14.39
CA ILE A 273 -22.82 7.09 -14.43
C ILE A 273 -22.27 7.07 -15.85
N ARG A 274 -23.08 6.71 -16.85
CA ARG A 274 -22.64 6.69 -18.24
C ARG A 274 -22.13 8.07 -18.69
N LEU A 275 -22.84 9.14 -18.35
CA LEU A 275 -22.49 10.51 -18.71
C LEU A 275 -21.22 11.00 -18.01
N SER A 276 -20.99 10.62 -16.76
CA SER A 276 -19.81 11.06 -16.00
C SER A 276 -18.57 10.19 -16.21
N PHE A 277 -18.73 8.89 -16.50
CA PHE A 277 -17.64 7.90 -16.48
C PHE A 277 -17.32 7.29 -17.86
N ALA A 278 -18.28 7.25 -18.79
CA ALA A 278 -18.12 6.54 -20.07
C ALA A 278 -18.39 7.42 -21.31
N SER A 279 -18.40 8.74 -21.13
CA SER A 279 -18.64 9.74 -22.17
C SER A 279 -17.38 10.16 -22.94
N ASP A 280 -16.19 9.97 -22.35
CA ASP A 280 -14.93 10.32 -23.00
C ASP A 280 -14.65 9.46 -24.25
N THR A 281 -13.95 10.06 -25.20
CA THR A 281 -13.53 9.43 -26.46
C THR A 281 -12.01 9.53 -26.61
N GLY A 282 -11.41 8.65 -27.41
CA GLY A 282 -9.95 8.57 -27.52
C GLY A 282 -9.33 7.71 -26.42
N TYR A 283 -8.00 7.67 -26.37
CA TYR A 283 -7.25 6.84 -25.41
C TYR A 283 -7.54 7.29 -23.96
N ALA A 284 -7.94 6.36 -23.10
CA ALA A 284 -8.20 6.65 -21.70
C ALA A 284 -6.88 6.88 -20.94
N THR A 285 -6.78 8.01 -20.23
CA THR A 285 -5.64 8.35 -19.37
C THR A 285 -6.15 8.71 -17.96
N PRO A 286 -5.29 8.61 -16.92
CA PRO A 286 -5.60 9.19 -15.63
C PRO A 286 -5.93 10.68 -15.76
N LYS A 287 -6.93 11.16 -15.00
CA LYS A 287 -7.18 12.60 -14.89
C LYS A 287 -6.05 13.27 -14.10
N VAL A 288 -5.85 14.55 -14.31
CA VAL A 288 -4.78 15.32 -13.66
C VAL A 288 -5.39 16.39 -12.76
N ASP A 289 -5.03 16.34 -11.48
CA ASP A 289 -5.35 17.36 -10.47
C ASP A 289 -4.05 18.09 -10.10
N VAL A 290 -4.14 19.41 -9.89
CA VAL A 290 -3.00 20.26 -9.55
C VAL A 290 -3.26 20.95 -8.22
N ARG A 291 -2.29 20.92 -7.31
CA ARG A 291 -2.36 21.51 -5.97
C ARG A 291 -1.23 22.49 -5.74
N GLY A 292 -1.60 23.72 -5.38
CA GLY A 292 -0.69 24.81 -5.07
C GLY A 292 -0.19 24.74 -3.63
N VAL A 293 1.12 24.66 -3.46
CA VAL A 293 1.78 24.60 -2.16
C VAL A 293 2.44 25.95 -1.92
N ILE A 294 1.94 26.72 -0.96
CA ILE A 294 2.49 28.04 -0.60
C ILE A 294 2.80 28.06 0.89
N PHE A 295 4.01 28.47 1.25
CA PHE A 295 4.40 28.71 2.63
C PHE A 295 4.55 30.21 2.93
N ARG A 296 4.11 30.63 4.11
CA ARG A 296 4.38 31.95 4.69
C ARG A 296 4.73 31.77 6.16
N ASP A 297 5.90 32.25 6.57
CA ASP A 297 6.40 32.14 7.95
C ASP A 297 6.38 30.71 8.52
N GLY A 298 6.59 29.71 7.65
CA GLY A 298 6.59 28.29 8.03
C GLY A 298 5.20 27.66 8.13
N GLU A 299 4.14 28.39 7.79
CA GLU A 299 2.76 27.89 7.74
C GLU A 299 2.30 27.70 6.30
N LEU A 300 1.46 26.70 6.07
CA LEU A 300 0.96 26.29 4.76
C LEU A 300 -0.38 26.96 4.44
N LEU A 301 -0.51 27.53 3.24
CA LEU A 301 -1.76 28.08 2.74
C LEU A 301 -2.77 26.96 2.49
N LEU A 302 -3.96 27.10 3.08
CA LEU A 302 -5.13 26.27 2.80
C LEU A 302 -6.34 27.17 2.51
N VAL A 303 -7.29 26.64 1.76
CA VAL A 303 -8.59 27.24 1.48
C VAL A 303 -9.70 26.32 1.98
N LYS A 304 -10.82 26.90 2.42
CA LYS A 304 -11.96 26.15 2.94
C LYS A 304 -13.03 25.96 1.87
N GLU A 305 -13.23 24.72 1.46
CA GLU A 305 -14.18 24.33 0.42
C GLU A 305 -15.62 24.56 0.87
N LYS A 306 -16.45 25.15 0.01
CA LYS A 306 -17.90 25.28 0.28
C LYS A 306 -18.63 23.95 0.20
N ALA A 307 -18.10 23.00 -0.58
CA ALA A 307 -18.74 21.72 -0.86
C ALA A 307 -18.86 20.83 0.38
N ASP A 308 -17.78 20.73 1.18
CA ASP A 308 -17.72 19.86 2.36
C ASP A 308 -17.39 20.62 3.66
N GLY A 309 -17.11 21.94 3.58
CA GLY A 309 -16.76 22.76 4.74
C GLY A 309 -15.38 22.46 5.33
N ALA A 310 -14.57 21.64 4.66
CA ALA A 310 -13.24 21.22 5.08
C ALA A 310 -12.14 21.98 4.30
N TRP A 311 -10.88 21.79 4.70
CA TRP A 311 -9.75 22.56 4.17
C TRP A 311 -8.91 21.76 3.18
N SER A 312 -8.44 22.43 2.13
CA SER A 312 -7.62 21.87 1.07
C SER A 312 -6.49 22.82 0.68
N LEU A 313 -5.45 22.28 0.02
CA LEU A 313 -4.54 23.07 -0.78
C LEU A 313 -5.32 23.65 -1.97
N PRO A 314 -5.12 24.94 -2.29
CA PRO A 314 -5.78 25.53 -3.44
C PRO A 314 -5.42 24.79 -4.72
N GLY A 315 -6.40 24.53 -5.58
CA GLY A 315 -6.19 23.72 -6.77
C GLY A 315 -7.39 22.89 -7.21
N GLY A 316 -7.27 22.31 -8.40
CA GLY A 316 -8.34 21.53 -9.03
C GLY A 316 -7.88 20.79 -10.27
N TRP A 317 -8.84 20.45 -11.13
CA TRP A 317 -8.58 19.75 -12.38
C TRP A 317 -7.71 20.57 -13.33
N ALA A 318 -6.80 19.90 -14.04
CA ALA A 318 -6.00 20.54 -15.07
C ALA A 318 -6.84 20.83 -16.33
N ASP A 319 -7.00 22.11 -16.65
CA ASP A 319 -7.72 22.56 -17.83
C ASP A 319 -6.98 22.25 -19.15
N ILE A 320 -7.74 21.80 -20.15
CA ILE A 320 -7.21 21.62 -21.51
C ILE A 320 -6.76 22.97 -22.07
N GLY A 321 -5.51 23.03 -22.54
CA GLY A 321 -4.92 24.24 -23.11
C GLY A 321 -4.10 25.07 -22.12
N PHE A 322 -4.05 24.66 -20.84
CA PHE A 322 -3.21 25.27 -19.82
C PHE A 322 -2.08 24.33 -19.40
N SER A 323 -0.90 24.87 -19.16
CA SER A 323 0.19 24.13 -18.51
C SER A 323 -0.11 23.94 -17.02
N PRO A 324 0.49 22.93 -16.34
CA PRO A 324 0.29 22.74 -14.90
C PRO A 324 0.64 23.98 -14.05
N SER A 325 1.63 24.77 -14.49
CA SER A 325 2.01 26.02 -13.83
C SER A 325 0.97 27.13 -14.01
N GLU A 326 0.29 27.19 -15.15
CA GLU A 326 -0.78 28.17 -15.37
C GLU A 326 -2.03 27.79 -14.59
N VAL A 327 -2.39 26.50 -14.56
CA VAL A 327 -3.52 25.99 -13.77
C VAL A 327 -3.32 26.32 -12.29
N VAL A 328 -2.18 25.96 -11.69
CA VAL A 328 -1.98 26.18 -10.26
C VAL A 328 -2.04 27.66 -9.87
N VAL A 329 -1.48 28.54 -10.71
CA VAL A 329 -1.51 29.99 -10.46
C VAL A 329 -2.92 30.55 -10.59
N LYS A 330 -3.70 30.09 -11.58
CA LYS A 330 -5.11 30.43 -11.74
C LYS A 330 -5.92 30.01 -10.51
N GLU A 331 -5.82 28.75 -10.09
CA GLU A 331 -6.58 28.21 -8.95
C GLU A 331 -6.23 28.94 -7.64
N ILE A 332 -4.93 29.18 -7.37
CA ILE A 332 -4.51 29.96 -6.19
C ILE A 332 -5.18 31.34 -6.20
N GLN A 333 -5.21 32.02 -7.35
CA GLN A 333 -5.81 33.35 -7.44
C GLN A 333 -7.33 33.31 -7.24
N GLU A 334 -8.02 32.37 -7.86
CA GLU A 334 -9.49 32.25 -7.80
C GLU A 334 -9.99 31.83 -6.41
N GLU A 335 -9.23 30.97 -5.72
CA GLU A 335 -9.66 30.37 -4.46
C GLU A 335 -9.13 31.10 -3.22
N SER A 336 -8.01 31.81 -3.33
CA SER A 336 -7.37 32.48 -2.18
C SER A 336 -7.22 34.00 -2.32
N GLY A 337 -7.39 34.55 -3.52
CA GLY A 337 -7.15 35.97 -3.83
C GLY A 337 -5.68 36.36 -3.99
N PHE A 338 -4.74 35.46 -3.69
CA PHE A 338 -3.31 35.72 -3.88
C PHE A 338 -2.88 35.56 -5.34
N GLN A 339 -2.04 36.49 -5.79
CA GLN A 339 -1.31 36.31 -7.04
C GLN A 339 -0.04 35.53 -6.75
N ALA A 340 0.15 34.42 -7.47
CA ALA A 340 1.25 33.51 -7.24
C ALA A 340 2.11 33.28 -8.48
N ARG A 341 3.29 32.71 -8.27
CA ARG A 341 4.17 32.21 -9.33
C ARG A 341 4.60 30.79 -8.98
N ALA A 342 4.42 29.86 -9.91
CA ALA A 342 4.93 28.50 -9.78
C ALA A 342 6.46 28.48 -9.77
N ILE A 343 7.05 27.71 -8.85
CA ILE A 343 8.50 27.64 -8.61
C ILE A 343 9.04 26.26 -8.97
N ARG A 344 8.49 25.19 -8.38
CA ARG A 344 9.03 23.85 -8.48
C ARG A 344 7.95 22.79 -8.28
N LEU A 345 8.00 21.71 -9.07
CA LEU A 345 7.21 20.51 -8.82
C LEU A 345 7.78 19.76 -7.61
N LEU A 346 6.94 19.51 -6.60
CA LEU A 346 7.33 18.80 -5.37
C LEU A 346 7.05 17.31 -5.48
N ALA A 347 5.86 16.95 -5.98
CA ALA A 347 5.43 15.56 -6.08
C ALA A 347 4.44 15.33 -7.22
N VAL A 348 4.45 14.13 -7.77
CA VAL A 348 3.40 13.57 -8.63
C VAL A 348 2.90 12.30 -7.94
N LEU A 349 1.73 12.39 -7.33
CA LEU A 349 1.18 11.31 -6.51
C LEU A 349 -0.04 10.70 -7.20
N ASP A 350 -0.14 9.38 -7.25
CA ASP A 350 -1.33 8.68 -7.68
C ASP A 350 -2.29 8.57 -6.49
N LYS A 351 -3.50 9.14 -6.64
CA LYS A 351 -4.53 9.16 -5.60
C LYS A 351 -4.80 7.77 -5.00
N ARG A 352 -4.56 6.69 -5.74
CA ARG A 352 -4.67 5.30 -5.28
C ARG A 352 -3.82 5.00 -4.05
N PHE A 353 -2.60 5.54 -3.94
CA PHE A 353 -1.66 5.16 -2.87
C PHE A 353 -1.81 5.99 -1.59
N HIS A 354 -2.74 6.94 -1.55
CA HIS A 354 -2.76 8.00 -0.51
C HIS A 354 -4.04 8.06 0.34
N GLN A 355 -4.69 6.94 0.66
CA GLN A 355 -5.86 6.87 1.57
C GLN A 355 -6.99 7.86 1.26
N HIS A 356 -7.17 8.22 0.00
CA HIS A 356 -8.32 9.03 -0.39
C HIS A 356 -9.60 8.19 -0.41
N PRO A 357 -10.77 8.80 -0.19
CA PRO A 357 -12.05 8.10 -0.34
C PRO A 357 -12.24 7.59 -1.78
N PRO A 358 -13.01 6.51 -1.97
CA PRO A 358 -13.30 5.94 -3.29
C PRO A 358 -13.95 6.96 -4.23
N GLU A 359 -13.47 7.03 -5.47
CA GLU A 359 -14.02 7.91 -6.51
C GLU A 359 -14.08 7.19 -7.87
N PRO A 360 -14.82 7.67 -8.88
CA PRO A 360 -14.94 6.97 -10.16
C PRO A 360 -13.72 7.16 -11.09
N PHE A 361 -12.86 8.15 -10.87
CA PHE A 361 -11.70 8.38 -11.72
C PHE A 361 -10.41 7.80 -11.13
N HIS A 362 -9.40 7.66 -11.97
CA HIS A 362 -8.03 7.41 -11.55
C HIS A 362 -7.25 8.70 -11.81
N VAL A 363 -6.54 9.20 -10.80
CA VAL A 363 -6.10 10.60 -10.75
C VAL A 363 -4.64 10.71 -10.34
N TYR A 364 -3.86 11.42 -11.13
CA TYR A 364 -2.53 11.87 -10.75
C TYR A 364 -2.62 13.31 -10.21
N LYS A 365 -1.99 13.54 -9.05
CA LYS A 365 -2.00 14.80 -8.32
C LYS A 365 -0.62 15.44 -8.37
N LEU A 366 -0.51 16.61 -8.99
CA LEU A 366 0.72 17.38 -9.09
C LEU A 366 0.75 18.42 -7.96
N PHE A 367 1.72 18.32 -7.06
CA PHE A 367 1.92 19.29 -5.99
C PHE A 367 3.02 20.27 -6.41
N ILE A 368 2.69 21.55 -6.56
CA ILE A 368 3.60 22.56 -7.12
C ILE A 368 3.84 23.65 -6.08
N LEU A 369 5.10 23.82 -5.68
CA LEU A 369 5.55 24.93 -4.84
C LEU A 369 5.39 26.25 -5.58
N CYS A 370 4.77 27.22 -4.91
CA CYS A 370 4.50 28.55 -5.44
C CYS A 370 4.94 29.63 -4.44
N ASP A 371 5.29 30.80 -4.96
CA ASP A 371 5.51 32.02 -4.17
C ASP A 371 4.37 33.00 -4.38
N ILE A 372 3.99 33.72 -3.32
CA ILE A 372 3.08 34.86 -3.42
C ILE A 372 3.86 36.06 -3.96
N ILE A 373 3.37 36.65 -5.04
CA ILE A 373 3.95 37.83 -5.69
C ILE A 373 3.05 39.07 -5.57
N GLY A 374 1.82 38.91 -5.05
CA GLY A 374 0.86 39.98 -4.85
C GLY A 374 -0.50 39.46 -4.41
N GLY A 375 -1.51 40.35 -4.42
CA GLY A 375 -2.87 40.02 -3.97
C GLY A 375 -3.02 40.00 -2.44
N GLU A 376 -4.26 39.79 -2.01
CA GLU A 376 -4.64 39.72 -0.60
C GLU A 376 -5.65 38.59 -0.40
N ALA A 377 -5.74 38.09 0.83
CA ALA A 377 -6.60 36.96 1.14
C ALA A 377 -8.06 37.33 0.87
N ALA A 378 -8.70 36.60 -0.05
CA ALA A 378 -10.10 36.78 -0.41
C ALA A 378 -10.74 35.42 -0.69
N SER A 379 -11.98 35.23 -0.26
CA SER A 379 -12.76 34.02 -0.55
C SER A 379 -13.16 33.98 -2.02
N GLY A 380 -13.09 32.80 -2.64
CA GLY A 380 -13.50 32.56 -4.02
C GLY A 380 -14.98 32.21 -4.20
N THR A 381 -15.33 31.88 -5.43
CA THR A 381 -16.67 31.36 -5.76
C THR A 381 -16.89 29.98 -5.11
N GLU A 382 -15.85 29.15 -5.04
CA GLU A 382 -15.90 27.78 -4.53
C GLU A 382 -15.38 27.64 -3.09
N THR A 383 -14.63 28.64 -2.60
CA THR A 383 -14.03 28.66 -1.26
C THR A 383 -14.64 29.74 -0.38
N SER A 384 -14.72 29.47 0.91
CA SER A 384 -15.37 30.35 1.90
C SER A 384 -14.38 31.08 2.80
N GLU A 385 -13.22 30.49 3.07
CA GLU A 385 -12.19 31.03 3.96
C GLU A 385 -10.79 30.71 3.41
N VAL A 386 -9.80 31.52 3.80
CA VAL A 386 -8.39 31.38 3.43
C VAL A 386 -7.57 31.49 4.71
N GLY A 387 -6.61 30.58 4.91
CA GLY A 387 -5.84 30.51 6.15
C GLY A 387 -4.44 29.92 5.95
N PHE A 388 -3.55 30.25 6.88
CA PHE A 388 -2.23 29.64 6.99
C PHE A 388 -2.20 28.77 8.25
N PHE A 389 -1.69 27.55 8.11
CA PHE A 389 -1.70 26.57 9.20
C PHE A 389 -0.33 25.94 9.39
N SER A 390 0.08 25.76 10.65
CA SER A 390 1.29 25.03 10.99
C SER A 390 1.11 23.51 10.87
N GLU A 391 2.22 22.78 10.69
CA GLU A 391 2.26 21.31 10.59
C GLU A 391 1.67 20.59 11.82
N HIS A 392 1.67 21.26 12.98
CA HIS A 392 1.18 20.72 14.24
C HIS A 392 -0.26 21.15 14.57
N ALA A 393 -0.86 22.00 13.74
CA ALA A 393 -2.21 22.53 13.94
C ALA A 393 -2.99 22.57 12.62
N LEU A 394 -2.96 21.46 11.87
CA LEU A 394 -3.74 21.31 10.65
C LEU A 394 -5.25 21.27 10.98
N PRO A 395 -6.09 21.93 10.16
CA PRO A 395 -7.54 21.92 10.35
C PRO A 395 -8.16 20.60 9.86
N THR A 396 -9.48 20.45 9.98
CA THR A 396 -10.21 19.35 9.33
C THR A 396 -10.04 19.42 7.82
N LEU A 397 -9.49 18.35 7.23
CA LEU A 397 -9.10 18.31 5.83
C LEU A 397 -10.17 17.71 4.92
N SER A 398 -10.29 18.24 3.71
CA SER A 398 -11.06 17.62 2.62
C SER A 398 -10.28 16.41 2.10
N ALA A 399 -10.62 15.22 2.61
CA ALA A 399 -9.91 13.98 2.30
C ALA A 399 -9.94 13.61 0.80
N GLU A 400 -10.92 14.09 0.03
CA GLU A 400 -10.95 13.92 -1.43
C GLU A 400 -9.82 14.66 -2.16
N ARG A 401 -9.39 15.79 -1.61
CA ARG A 401 -8.45 16.73 -2.25
C ARG A 401 -7.04 16.58 -1.73
N ASN A 402 -6.86 16.31 -0.44
CA ASN A 402 -5.55 16.07 0.18
C ASN A 402 -5.68 15.28 1.47
N THR A 403 -4.71 14.42 1.74
CA THR A 403 -4.60 13.74 3.03
C THR A 403 -3.58 14.41 3.95
N GLU A 404 -3.68 14.13 5.25
CA GLU A 404 -2.72 14.66 6.22
C GLU A 404 -1.28 14.23 5.90
N ALA A 405 -1.09 12.98 5.46
CA ALA A 405 0.21 12.45 5.05
C ALA A 405 0.81 13.26 3.88
N GLN A 406 -0.01 13.61 2.88
CA GLN A 406 0.42 14.45 1.77
C GLN A 406 0.81 15.87 2.23
N LEU A 407 0.04 16.49 3.13
CA LEU A 407 0.39 17.81 3.64
C LEU A 407 1.70 17.78 4.43
N ARG A 408 1.90 16.77 5.30
CA ARG A 408 3.17 16.56 6.02
C ARG A 408 4.35 16.35 5.07
N LEU A 409 4.15 15.61 3.97
CA LEU A 409 5.15 15.49 2.91
C LEU A 409 5.51 16.86 2.31
N MET A 410 4.53 17.75 2.10
CA MET A 410 4.82 19.10 1.59
C MET A 410 5.67 19.92 2.57
N PHE A 411 5.40 19.84 3.88
CA PHE A 411 6.25 20.45 4.92
C PHE A 411 7.68 19.89 4.90
N GLN A 412 7.83 18.58 4.74
CA GLN A 412 9.14 17.94 4.63
C GLN A 412 9.91 18.44 3.40
N LEU A 413 9.28 18.44 2.22
CA LEU A 413 9.91 18.87 0.97
C LEU A 413 10.23 20.37 0.95
N TYR A 414 9.48 21.18 1.72
CA TYR A 414 9.80 22.59 1.92
C TYR A 414 11.05 22.79 2.79
N ARG A 415 11.23 21.98 3.84
CA ARG A 415 12.44 22.00 4.68
C ARG A 415 13.69 21.46 3.97
N HIS A 416 13.51 20.62 2.96
CA HIS A 416 14.57 19.97 2.20
C HIS A 416 14.48 20.33 0.70
N PRO A 417 14.83 21.56 0.31
CA PRO A 417 14.65 22.04 -1.06
C PRO A 417 15.44 21.25 -2.12
N ASP A 418 16.54 20.61 -1.72
CA ASP A 418 17.38 19.79 -2.60
C ASP A 418 16.84 18.35 -2.79
N GLN A 419 15.79 17.96 -2.06
CA GLN A 419 15.17 16.64 -2.21
C GLN A 419 14.53 16.51 -3.60
N SER A 420 14.74 15.36 -4.23
CA SER A 420 14.15 15.04 -5.53
C SER A 420 12.63 15.04 -5.49
N VAL A 421 12.00 15.25 -6.66
CA VAL A 421 10.55 15.11 -6.83
C VAL A 421 10.12 13.72 -6.37
N ILE A 422 9.05 13.65 -5.58
CA ILE A 422 8.46 12.38 -5.15
C ILE A 422 7.49 11.88 -6.23
N LEU A 423 7.64 10.60 -6.58
CA LEU A 423 6.77 9.87 -7.49
C LEU A 423 6.31 8.61 -6.75
N ASP A 424 5.05 8.25 -6.90
CA ASP A 424 4.54 6.96 -6.40
C ASP A 424 4.92 5.77 -7.29
#